data_AF-A3Z1T5-F1
#
_entry.id   AF-A3Z1T5-F1
#
_cell.length_a   1.000
_cell.length_b   1.000
_cell.length_c   1.000
_cell.angle_alpha   90.00
_cell.angle_beta   90.00
_cell.angle_gamma   90.00
#
_symmetry.space_group_name_H-M   'P 1'
#
loop_
_entity.id
_entity.type
_entity.pdbx_description
1 polymer ?
#
loop_
_entity_poly.entity_id
_entity_poly.type
_entity_poly.pdbx_seq_one_letter_code
_entity_poly.pdbx_strand_id
1 'polypeptide(L)'
;MPSFEIRGASNPGNPPVRWDQINSGVVIKQARRVYFHYVEQCPGGAEPIGIVLESGGGQGRVVFEAPVLLPHEQFVPLELIRGRSAGRPRTIRSPQRG
;
A
#
# COMPACT_ATOMS: atom_id res chain seq x y z
N MET A 1 8.38 31.86 27.98
CA MET A 1 8.65 30.57 27.31
C MET A 1 7.41 29.72 27.49
N PRO A 2 6.57 29.46 26.48
CA PRO A 2 5.40 28.62 26.71
C PRO A 2 5.83 27.14 26.63
N SER A 3 5.57 26.41 27.72
CA SER A 3 5.63 24.95 27.77
C SER A 3 4.35 24.38 27.19
N PHE A 4 4.42 23.47 26.22
CA PHE A 4 3.27 22.68 25.82
C PHE A 4 3.24 21.37 26.63
N GLU A 5 2.18 21.17 27.40
CA GLU A 5 1.87 19.89 28.03
C GLU A 5 1.22 18.97 27.00
N ILE A 6 1.84 17.82 26.69
CA ILE A 6 1.19 16.77 25.88
C ILE A 6 0.37 15.90 26.84
N ARG A 7 -0.87 16.30 27.10
CA ARG A 7 -1.82 15.48 27.87
C ARG A 7 -2.40 14.41 26.95
N GLY A 8 -2.10 13.14 27.25
CA GLY A 8 -2.93 11.99 26.90
C GLY A 8 -3.13 11.74 25.40
N ALA A 9 -2.10 11.29 24.69
CA ALA A 9 -2.26 10.64 23.38
C ALA A 9 -2.74 9.17 23.50
N SER A 10 -3.57 8.86 24.48
CA SER A 10 -4.30 7.60 24.56
C SER A 10 -5.74 7.88 24.15
N ASN A 11 -6.00 7.89 22.84
CA ASN A 11 -7.38 7.92 22.34
C ASN A 11 -7.99 6.54 22.63
N PRO A 12 -8.92 6.39 23.60
CA PRO A 12 -9.50 5.09 23.94
C PRO A 12 -10.42 4.53 22.84
N GLY A 13 -10.59 5.26 21.73
CA GLY A 13 -11.46 4.89 20.61
C GLY A 13 -10.75 4.30 19.39
N ASN A 14 -9.41 4.24 19.34
CA ASN A 14 -8.72 3.56 18.24
C ASN A 14 -8.13 2.24 18.77
N PRO A 15 -8.67 1.07 18.41
CA PRO A 15 -8.04 -0.19 18.78
C PRO A 15 -6.58 -0.17 18.30
N PRO A 16 -5.63 -0.77 19.05
CA PRO A 16 -4.25 -0.88 18.59
C PRO A 16 -4.28 -1.52 17.20
N VAL A 17 -3.61 -0.90 16.23
CA VAL A 17 -3.55 -1.40 14.85
C VAL A 17 -3.01 -2.82 14.90
N ARG A 18 -3.91 -3.78 14.67
CA ARG A 18 -3.61 -5.21 14.68
C ARG A 18 -2.94 -5.56 13.37
N TRP A 19 -1.61 -5.41 13.33
CA TRP A 19 -0.78 -5.75 12.17
C TRP A 19 -0.98 -7.20 11.72
N ASP A 20 -1.40 -8.10 12.62
CA ASP A 20 -1.78 -9.49 12.36
C ASP A 20 -3.08 -9.64 11.56
N GLN A 21 -3.93 -8.62 11.54
CA GLN A 21 -5.23 -8.63 10.85
C GLN A 21 -5.21 -7.94 9.49
N ILE A 22 -4.13 -7.23 9.15
CA ILE A 22 -4.02 -6.58 7.85
C ILE A 22 -3.72 -7.66 6.82
N ASN A 23 -4.77 -8.10 6.13
CA ASN A 23 -4.62 -8.97 4.97
C ASN A 23 -3.90 -8.17 3.87
N SER A 24 -2.58 -8.33 3.81
CA SER A 24 -1.71 -7.65 2.85
C SER A 24 -2.19 -7.84 1.41
N GLY A 25 -2.83 -8.97 1.10
CA GLY A 25 -3.45 -9.23 -0.20
C GLY A 25 -4.61 -8.27 -0.53
N VAL A 26 -5.45 -7.91 0.45
CA VAL A 26 -6.55 -6.95 0.27
C VAL A 26 -5.99 -5.55 0.03
N VAL A 27 -5.01 -5.13 0.85
CA VAL A 27 -4.35 -3.83 0.73
C VAL A 27 -3.67 -3.68 -0.63
N ILE A 28 -2.89 -4.68 -1.06
CA ILE A 28 -2.22 -4.67 -2.37
C ILE A 28 -3.25 -4.65 -3.51
N LYS A 29 -4.35 -5.40 -3.40
CA LYS A 29 -5.41 -5.42 -4.41
C LYS A 29 -6.06 -4.05 -4.56
N GLN A 30 -6.29 -3.33 -3.45
CA GLN A 30 -6.85 -1.99 -3.48
C GLN A 30 -5.85 -0.97 -4.07
N ALA A 31 -4.58 -1.04 -3.67
CA ALA A 31 -3.54 -0.18 -4.22
C ALA A 31 -3.39 -0.37 -5.75
N ARG A 32 -3.48 -1.60 -6.23
CA ARG A 32 -3.48 -1.90 -7.68
C ARG A 32 -4.62 -1.21 -8.41
N ARG A 33 -5.83 -1.16 -7.85
CA ARG A 33 -6.96 -0.48 -8.50
C ARG A 33 -6.69 1.01 -8.70
N VAL A 34 -6.17 1.68 -7.67
CA VAL A 34 -5.79 3.10 -7.76
C VAL A 34 -4.68 3.31 -8.78
N TYR A 35 -3.65 2.46 -8.75
CA TYR A 35 -2.54 2.51 -9.70
C TYR A 35 -2.99 2.31 -11.16
N PHE A 36 -3.83 1.30 -11.44
CA PHE A 36 -4.33 1.05 -12.79
C PHE A 36 -5.16 2.24 -13.31
N HIS A 37 -6.04 2.78 -12.49
CA HIS A 37 -6.83 3.96 -12.84
C HIS A 37 -5.94 5.16 -13.20
N TYR A 38 -4.85 5.38 -12.46
CA TYR A 38 -3.86 6.41 -12.81
C TYR A 38 -3.19 6.16 -14.15
N VAL A 39 -2.72 4.93 -14.41
CA VAL A 39 -2.06 4.58 -15.68
C VAL A 39 -3.02 4.75 -16.87
N GLU A 40 -4.29 4.40 -16.70
CA GLU A 40 -5.31 4.55 -17.74
C GLU A 40 -5.61 6.02 -18.06
N GLN A 41 -5.62 6.89 -17.04
CA GLN A 41 -5.96 8.31 -17.20
C GLN A 41 -4.77 9.19 -17.59
N CYS A 42 -3.56 8.75 -17.26
CA CYS A 42 -2.33 9.53 -17.48
C CYS A 42 -1.31 8.71 -18.29
N PRO A 43 -1.58 8.40 -19.57
CA PRO A 43 -0.59 7.75 -20.42
C PRO A 43 0.65 8.65 -20.56
N GLY A 44 1.81 8.15 -20.13
CA GLY A 44 3.06 8.92 -20.10
C GLY A 44 3.23 9.84 -18.88
N GLY A 45 2.36 9.74 -17.87
CA GLY A 45 2.51 10.44 -16.60
C GLY A 45 3.79 10.07 -15.86
N ALA A 46 4.15 10.88 -14.86
CA ALA A 46 5.31 10.62 -14.01
C ALA A 46 5.21 9.25 -13.32
N GLU A 47 6.37 8.66 -12.99
CA GLU A 47 6.39 7.41 -12.25
C GLU A 47 6.10 7.67 -10.76
N PRO A 48 5.03 7.10 -10.19
CA PRO A 48 4.72 7.29 -8.79
C PRO A 48 5.64 6.45 -7.91
N ILE A 49 5.91 6.90 -6.69
CA ILE A 49 6.67 6.10 -5.71
C ILE A 49 5.78 5.09 -4.96
N GLY A 50 4.46 5.28 -5.01
CA GLY A 50 3.50 4.38 -4.39
C GLY A 50 2.08 4.94 -4.33
N ILE A 51 1.25 4.30 -3.52
CA ILE A 51 -0.15 4.66 -3.28
C ILE A 51 -0.36 4.82 -1.78
N VAL A 52 -1.10 5.84 -1.37
CA VAL A 52 -1.62 5.95 0.00
C VAL A 52 -3.08 5.51 0.01
N LEU A 53 -3.43 4.62 0.93
CA LEU A 53 -4.79 4.10 1.13
C LEU A 53 -5.32 4.53 2.49
N GLU A 54 -6.62 4.84 2.56
CA GLU A 54 -7.32 5.07 3.82
C GLU A 54 -7.84 3.75 4.40
N SER A 55 -7.59 3.50 5.68
CA SER A 55 -8.03 2.29 6.39
C SER A 55 -9.56 2.31 6.52
N GLY A 56 -10.22 1.26 6.01
CA GLY A 56 -11.69 1.16 6.03
C GLY A 56 -12.40 1.95 4.92
N GLY A 57 -11.68 2.78 4.17
CA GLY A 57 -12.17 3.49 3.00
C GLY A 57 -11.77 2.79 1.70
N GLY A 58 -12.61 2.87 0.67
CA GLY A 58 -12.26 2.43 -0.69
C GLY A 58 -11.36 3.41 -1.44
N GLN A 59 -11.00 4.52 -0.81
CA GLN A 59 -10.27 5.64 -1.43
C GLN A 59 -8.76 5.45 -1.32
N GLY A 60 -8.04 6.09 -2.24
CA GLY A 60 -6.59 6.14 -2.23
C GLY A 60 -6.05 7.15 -3.22
N ARG A 61 -4.80 7.54 -3.04
CA ARG A 61 -4.13 8.55 -3.87
C ARG A 61 -2.77 8.09 -4.33
N VAL A 62 -2.42 8.52 -5.53
CA VAL A 62 -1.09 8.33 -6.11
C VAL A 62 -0.13 9.32 -5.48
N VAL A 63 1.08 8.88 -5.12
CA VAL A 63 2.11 9.75 -4.55
C VAL A 63 3.42 9.64 -5.33
N PHE A 64 4.09 10.77 -5.51
CA PHE A 64 5.33 10.93 -6.28
C PHE A 64 6.52 11.32 -5.40
N GLU A 65 6.26 11.58 -4.12
CA GLU A 65 7.24 11.92 -3.09
C GLU A 65 6.80 11.31 -1.75
N ALA A 66 7.73 11.27 -0.78
CA ALA A 66 7.49 10.64 0.52
C ALA A 66 6.32 11.32 1.26
N PRO A 67 5.19 10.62 1.50
CA PRO A 67 4.02 11.24 2.09
C PRO A 67 4.12 11.31 3.61
N VAL A 68 3.58 12.39 4.19
CA VAL A 68 3.18 12.40 5.61
C VAL A 68 1.89 11.59 5.72
N LEU A 69 1.87 10.58 6.59
CA LEU A 69 0.72 9.68 6.76
C LEU A 69 -0.12 10.09 7.97
N LEU A 70 -1.43 10.13 7.77
CA LEU A 70 -2.39 10.22 8.86
C LEU A 70 -2.51 8.88 9.61
N PRO A 71 -3.06 8.87 10.83
CA PRO A 71 -3.17 7.64 11.65
C PRO A 71 -3.93 6.48 10.99
N HIS A 72 -4.81 6.79 10.02
CA HIS A 72 -5.61 5.80 9.30
C HIS A 72 -5.08 5.56 7.88
N GLU A 73 -4.01 6.22 7.46
CA GLU A 73 -3.43 6.05 6.14
C GLU A 73 -2.34 4.96 6.13
N GLN A 74 -2.26 4.26 5.01
CA GLN A 74 -1.23 3.25 4.75
C GLN A 74 -0.54 3.55 3.43
N PHE A 75 0.78 3.66 3.47
CA PHE A 75 1.58 3.75 2.25
C PHE A 75 1.89 2.36 1.69
N VAL A 76 1.64 2.17 0.41
CA VAL A 76 1.97 0.96 -0.35
C VAL A 76 3.00 1.33 -1.42
N PRO A 77 4.27 0.94 -1.23
CA PRO A 77 5.32 1.13 -2.23
C PRO A 77 4.97 0.53 -3.59
N LEU A 78 5.39 1.20 -4.67
CA LEU A 78 5.10 0.79 -6.04
C LEU A 78 5.60 -0.63 -6.36
N GLU A 79 6.70 -1.07 -5.75
CA GLU A 79 7.31 -2.39 -5.92
C GLU A 79 6.37 -3.51 -5.47
N LEU A 80 5.57 -3.26 -4.42
CA LEU A 80 4.58 -4.21 -3.93
C LEU A 80 3.34 -4.24 -4.83
N ILE A 81 3.00 -3.10 -5.46
CA ILE A 81 1.85 -2.96 -6.35
C ILE A 81 2.09 -3.69 -7.67
N ARG A 82 3.23 -3.43 -8.33
CA ARG A 82 3.61 -4.11 -9.58
C ARG A 82 3.84 -5.61 -9.39
N GLY A 83 4.10 -6.01 -8.15
CA GLY A 83 4.46 -7.37 -7.80
C GLY A 83 5.89 -7.70 -8.25
N ARG A 84 6.46 -8.75 -7.66
CA ARG A 84 7.72 -9.34 -8.15
C ARG A 84 7.43 -10.08 -9.44
N SER A 85 7.41 -9.38 -10.57
CA SER A 85 7.50 -9.99 -11.90
C SER A 85 8.92 -10.49 -12.23
N ALA A 86 9.86 -10.41 -11.29
CA ALA A 86 11.17 -11.04 -11.39
C ALA A 86 11.16 -12.43 -10.73
N GLY A 87 10.88 -13.47 -11.53
CA GLY A 87 11.48 -14.78 -11.31
C GLY A 87 10.76 -15.75 -10.37
N ARG A 88 9.50 -16.12 -10.67
CA ARG A 88 9.14 -17.52 -10.44
C ARG A 88 9.67 -18.31 -11.64
N PRO A 89 10.79 -19.06 -11.54
CA PRO A 89 11.09 -20.04 -12.58
C PRO A 89 9.88 -20.98 -12.61
N ARG A 90 9.15 -20.98 -13.74
CA ARG A 90 8.24 -22.07 -14.04
C ARG A 90 9.13 -23.29 -14.11
N THR A 91 9.16 -24.10 -13.07
CA THR A 91 9.76 -25.42 -13.15
C THR A 91 8.91 -26.18 -14.15
N ILE A 92 9.36 -26.20 -15.40
CA ILE A 92 8.89 -27.14 -16.41
C ILE A 92 9.27 -28.50 -15.83
N ARG A 93 8.31 -29.17 -15.18
CA ARG A 93 8.46 -30.58 -14.88
C ARG A 93 8.44 -31.29 -16.23
N SER A 94 9.61 -31.66 -16.72
CA SER A 94 9.73 -32.62 -17.81
C SER A 94 9.08 -33.94 -17.36
N PRO A 95 8.17 -34.53 -18.14
CA PRO A 95 7.71 -35.88 -17.86
C PRO A 95 8.87 -36.84 -18.08
N GLN A 96 9.30 -37.54 -17.03
CA GLN A 96 10.22 -38.65 -17.20
C GLN A 96 9.53 -39.73 -18.03
N ARG A 97 10.13 -40.06 -19.18
CA ARG A 97 9.82 -41.26 -19.96
C ARG A 97 10.14 -42.48 -19.10
N GLY A 98 9.15 -43.35 -18.93
CA GLY A 98 9.32 -44.78 -18.67
C GLY A 98 8.92 -45.56 -19.91
#